data_AF-A0A7W0PN26-F1
#
_entry.id   AF-A0A7W0PN26-F1
#
_cell.length_a   1.000
_cell.length_b   1.000
_cell.length_c   1.000
_cell.angle_alpha   90.00
_cell.angle_beta   90.00
_cell.angle_gamma   90.00
#
_symmetry.space_group_name_H-M   'P 1'
#
loop_
_entity.id
_entity.type
_entity.pdbx_description
1 polymer ?
#
loop_
_entity_poly.entity_id
_entity_poly.type
_entity_poly.pdbx_seq_one_letter_code
_entity_poly.pdbx_strand_id
1 'polypeptide(L)'
;MVILLTVVWSGSLTAIVAQEATPPGHHGGGEHAEDAATPLSGTRSPYADGYDPDAPIRALGAELVEQILLGQGASLALPAELNGLPGPRHVLDLADQLDLSPNQQTQVQDIFDRYLADAIPAGERYLAAAQALEEELRSGAISEEELSELVTEASWLEGELVTSHLTAHLRTAAILTPEQIAAYNQLRGYE
;
A
#
# COMPACT_ATOMS: atom_id res chain seq x y z
N MET A 1 -22.11 -40.84 -29.74
CA MET A 1 -22.83 -40.89 -28.44
C MET A 1 -21.92 -40.23 -27.42
N VAL A 2 -22.14 -38.94 -27.15
CA VAL A 2 -21.31 -38.14 -26.25
C VAL A 2 -22.10 -37.98 -24.96
N ILE A 3 -21.52 -38.42 -23.84
CA ILE A 3 -22.11 -38.31 -22.51
C ILE A 3 -21.72 -36.95 -21.94
N LEU A 4 -22.69 -36.05 -21.80
CA LEU A 4 -22.57 -34.81 -21.05
C LEU A 4 -22.75 -35.12 -19.56
N LEU A 5 -21.69 -34.96 -18.76
CA LEU A 5 -21.78 -34.96 -17.30
C LEU A 5 -22.15 -33.54 -16.85
N THR A 6 -23.38 -33.35 -16.39
CA THR A 6 -23.78 -32.16 -15.63
C THR A 6 -23.41 -32.37 -14.17
N VAL A 7 -22.48 -31.57 -13.65
CA VAL A 7 -22.22 -31.49 -12.21
C VAL A 7 -23.17 -30.46 -11.62
N VAL A 8 -24.10 -30.91 -10.77
CA VAL A 8 -24.98 -30.04 -9.98
C VAL A 8 -24.27 -29.70 -8.68
N TRP A 9 -23.96 -28.44 -8.44
CA TRP A 9 -23.50 -27.94 -7.15
C TRP A 9 -24.71 -27.47 -6.33
N SER A 10 -25.04 -28.20 -5.27
CA SER A 10 -25.97 -27.75 -4.24
C SER A 10 -25.17 -27.20 -3.06
N GLY A 11 -24.89 -25.90 -3.07
CA GLY A 11 -24.30 -25.19 -1.94
C GLY A 11 -25.35 -24.35 -1.22
N SER A 12 -25.62 -24.67 0.05
CA SER A 12 -26.46 -23.86 0.93
C SER A 12 -25.75 -22.54 1.28
N LEU A 13 -26.41 -21.40 1.07
CA LEU A 13 -25.95 -20.11 1.56
C LEU A 13 -26.17 -20.02 3.08
N THR A 14 -25.09 -20.07 3.86
CA THR A 14 -25.08 -19.55 5.22
C THR A 14 -24.54 -18.12 5.14
N ALA A 15 -25.36 -17.14 5.50
CA ALA A 15 -24.92 -15.75 5.61
C ALA A 15 -23.86 -15.64 6.73
N ILE A 16 -22.61 -15.37 6.36
CA ILE A 16 -21.59 -14.93 7.30
C ILE A 16 -21.82 -13.43 7.52
N VAL A 17 -22.18 -13.05 8.74
CA VAL A 17 -22.15 -11.66 9.18
C VAL A 17 -20.69 -11.21 9.12
N ALA A 18 -20.38 -10.30 8.20
CA ALA A 18 -19.08 -9.64 8.15
C ALA A 18 -18.93 -8.79 9.42
N GLN A 19 -17.89 -9.10 10.20
CA GLN A 19 -17.47 -8.25 11.30
C GLN A 19 -16.78 -7.01 10.69
N GLU A 20 -17.21 -5.82 11.11
CA GLU A 20 -16.69 -4.54 10.61
C GLU A 20 -15.17 -4.46 10.80
N ALA A 21 -14.44 -4.37 9.70
CA ALA A 21 -13.03 -4.01 9.71
C ALA A 21 -12.94 -2.49 9.85
N THR A 22 -12.51 -2.02 11.02
CA THR A 22 -12.10 -0.62 11.21
C THR A 22 -10.84 -0.33 10.39
N PRO A 23 -10.81 0.72 9.55
CA PRO A 23 -9.58 1.13 8.89
C PRO A 23 -8.57 1.65 9.93
N PRO A 24 -7.25 1.52 9.70
CA PRO A 24 -6.24 1.97 10.65
C PRO A 24 -6.31 3.49 10.81
N GLY A 25 -6.70 3.93 12.01
CA GLY A 25 -6.70 5.32 12.42
C GLY A 25 -5.28 5.82 12.70
N HIS A 26 -5.03 7.06 12.29
CA HIS A 26 -3.88 7.86 12.72
C HIS A 26 -3.89 8.01 14.26
N HIS A 27 -2.82 7.57 14.93
CA HIS A 27 -2.67 7.70 16.38
C HIS A 27 -2.35 9.14 16.81
N GLY A 28 -3.27 9.75 17.56
CA GLY A 28 -3.02 10.87 18.47
C GLY A 28 -3.79 10.61 19.77
N GLY A 29 -3.08 10.42 20.88
CA GLY A 29 -3.63 9.93 22.15
C GLY A 29 -4.46 10.96 22.94
N GLY A 30 -5.38 10.44 23.77
CA GLY A 30 -6.14 11.20 24.75
C GLY A 30 -7.33 10.44 25.34
N GLU A 31 -7.04 9.71 26.42
CA GLU A 31 -7.85 9.25 27.58
C GLU A 31 -9.40 9.06 27.50
N HIS A 32 -9.81 7.91 28.05
CA HIS A 32 -11.18 7.42 28.20
C HIS A 32 -12.09 8.27 29.10
N ALA A 33 -13.35 8.41 28.71
CA ALA A 33 -14.49 8.43 29.62
C ALA A 33 -15.68 7.71 28.98
N GLU A 34 -16.10 6.61 29.61
CA GLU A 34 -17.37 5.92 29.33
C GLU A 34 -18.54 6.79 29.79
N ASP A 35 -19.54 7.00 28.92
CA ASP A 35 -20.97 6.74 29.14
C ASP A 35 -21.82 7.49 28.07
N ALA A 36 -22.97 6.90 27.76
CA ALA A 36 -24.02 7.28 26.81
C ALA A 36 -23.95 6.57 25.44
N ALA A 37 -24.95 5.69 25.24
CA ALA A 37 -25.35 5.17 23.94
C ALA A 37 -25.65 6.32 22.97
N THR A 38 -24.64 6.69 22.18
CA THR A 38 -24.80 7.63 21.07
C THR A 38 -25.72 7.01 20.03
N PRO A 39 -26.83 7.66 19.64
CA PRO A 39 -27.68 7.15 18.58
C PRO A 39 -26.84 7.09 17.30
N LEU A 40 -27.02 6.04 16.47
CA LEU A 40 -26.42 5.90 15.14
C LEU A 40 -26.89 7.05 14.23
N SER A 41 -26.33 8.24 14.41
CA SER A 41 -26.51 9.38 13.53
C SER A 41 -25.42 9.30 12.47
N GLY A 42 -25.77 8.78 11.29
CA GLY A 42 -24.78 8.63 10.22
C GLY A 42 -25.35 8.19 8.88
N THR A 43 -26.33 8.90 8.31
CA THR A 43 -26.71 8.73 6.88
C THR A 43 -25.63 9.23 5.92
N ARG A 44 -24.55 9.84 6.42
CA ARG A 44 -23.45 10.40 5.63
C ARG A 44 -22.34 9.36 5.47
N SER A 45 -21.86 9.20 4.24
CA SER A 45 -20.75 8.30 3.91
C SER A 45 -19.48 8.68 4.69
N PRO A 46 -18.71 7.70 5.23
CA PRO A 46 -17.42 7.96 5.86
C PRO A 46 -16.37 8.53 4.88
N TYR A 47 -16.61 8.40 3.57
CA TYR A 47 -15.73 8.93 2.53
C TYR A 47 -16.05 10.39 2.14
N ALA A 48 -17.15 10.95 2.65
CA ALA A 48 -17.64 12.25 2.19
C ALA A 48 -16.71 13.43 2.54
N ASP A 49 -15.94 13.32 3.61
CA ASP A 49 -15.08 14.42 4.09
C ASP A 49 -13.70 14.47 3.40
N GLY A 50 -13.35 13.45 2.60
CA GLY A 50 -12.13 13.40 1.78
C GLY A 50 -12.39 13.27 0.28
N TYR A 51 -13.66 13.34 -0.15
CA TYR A 51 -14.05 13.18 -1.54
C TYR A 51 -13.84 14.47 -2.33
N ASP A 52 -13.00 14.40 -3.35
CA ASP A 52 -12.86 15.43 -4.38
C ASP A 52 -13.50 14.93 -5.69
N PRO A 53 -14.62 15.54 -6.15
CA PRO A 53 -15.27 15.13 -7.40
C PRO A 53 -14.41 15.37 -8.65
N ASP A 54 -13.43 16.27 -8.58
CA ASP A 54 -12.60 16.67 -9.71
C ASP A 54 -11.24 15.93 -9.73
N ALA A 55 -10.97 15.10 -8.71
CA ALA A 55 -9.76 14.28 -8.67
C ALA A 55 -9.71 13.29 -9.85
N PRO A 56 -8.54 13.13 -10.51
CA PRO A 56 -8.38 12.16 -11.60
C PRO A 56 -8.66 10.72 -11.17
N ILE A 57 -8.29 10.36 -9.93
CA ILE A 57 -8.51 9.05 -9.30
C ILE A 57 -9.15 9.30 -7.94
N ARG A 58 -10.48 9.14 -7.81
CA ARG A 58 -11.21 9.62 -6.61
C ARG A 58 -10.99 8.74 -5.38
N ALA A 59 -10.51 7.52 -5.58
CA ALA A 59 -10.14 6.61 -4.51
C ALA A 59 -8.78 6.94 -3.86
N LEU A 60 -7.96 7.78 -4.49
CA LEU A 60 -6.62 8.12 -4.01
C LEU A 60 -6.56 9.60 -3.60
N GLY A 61 -5.99 9.87 -2.43
CA GLY A 61 -5.69 11.25 -2.00
C GLY A 61 -4.55 11.86 -2.81
N ALA A 62 -4.56 13.19 -3.00
CA ALA A 62 -3.54 13.90 -3.77
C ALA A 62 -2.11 13.68 -3.23
N GLU A 63 -1.95 13.64 -1.91
CA GLU A 63 -0.67 13.36 -1.26
C GLU A 63 -0.13 11.97 -1.60
N LEU A 64 -1.00 10.96 -1.64
CA LEU A 64 -0.62 9.59 -2.00
C LEU A 64 -0.16 9.52 -3.47
N VAL A 65 -0.89 10.19 -4.37
CA VAL A 65 -0.51 10.28 -5.79
C VAL A 65 0.86 10.94 -5.93
N GLU A 66 1.11 12.05 -5.22
CA GLU A 66 2.42 12.73 -5.23
C GLU A 66 3.53 11.83 -4.69
N GLN A 67 3.28 11.13 -3.57
CA GLN A 67 4.25 10.18 -3.00
C GLN A 67 4.61 9.07 -4.01
N ILE A 68 3.63 8.51 -4.72
CA ILE A 68 3.86 7.49 -5.76
C ILE A 68 4.70 8.06 -6.90
N LEU A 69 4.37 9.25 -7.41
CA LEU A 69 5.11 9.91 -8.50
C LEU A 69 6.56 10.24 -8.13
N LEU A 70 6.82 10.49 -6.86
CA LEU A 70 8.15 10.78 -6.34
C LEU A 70 8.92 9.52 -5.90
N GLY A 71 8.34 8.32 -6.07
CA GLY A 71 8.95 7.07 -5.61
C GLY A 71 9.16 7.06 -4.10
N GLN A 72 8.22 7.62 -3.34
CA GLN A 72 8.23 7.58 -1.88
C GLN A 72 7.44 6.38 -1.37
N GLY A 73 7.67 6.01 -0.11
CA GLY A 73 7.11 4.80 0.51
C GLY A 73 5.59 4.64 0.38
N ALA A 74 4.80 5.71 0.34
CA ALA A 74 3.34 5.69 0.09
C ALA A 74 2.56 4.67 0.94
N SER A 75 3.07 4.31 2.13
CA SER A 75 2.65 3.15 2.93
C SER A 75 2.81 1.76 2.28
N LEU A 76 3.24 1.67 1.02
CA LEU A 76 3.45 0.44 0.24
C LEU A 76 4.55 -0.46 0.83
N ALA A 77 5.49 0.14 1.56
CA ALA A 77 6.59 -0.57 2.22
C ALA A 77 6.31 -0.95 3.69
N LEU A 78 5.15 -0.57 4.26
CA LEU A 78 4.83 -0.86 5.67
C LEU A 78 4.95 -2.34 6.05
N PRO A 79 4.59 -3.32 5.20
CA PRO A 79 4.80 -4.73 5.54
C PRO A 79 6.26 -5.06 5.84
N ALA A 80 7.23 -4.39 5.19
CA ALA A 80 8.65 -4.56 5.49
C ALA A 80 9.03 -3.77 6.75
N GLU A 81 8.69 -2.49 6.82
CA GLU A 81 9.08 -1.63 7.96
C GLU A 81 8.57 -2.15 9.30
N LEU A 82 7.30 -2.53 9.37
CA LEU A 82 6.66 -3.01 10.60
C LEU A 82 7.11 -4.43 10.98
N ASN A 83 7.82 -5.14 10.09
CA ASN A 83 8.47 -6.42 10.38
C ASN A 83 9.99 -6.27 10.54
N GLY A 84 10.46 -5.04 10.81
CA GLY A 84 11.85 -4.76 11.16
C GLY A 84 12.84 -4.87 9.99
N LEU A 85 12.35 -4.79 8.74
CA LEU A 85 13.20 -4.78 7.55
C LEU A 85 13.54 -3.32 7.17
N PRO A 86 14.80 -2.89 7.27
CA PRO A 86 15.14 -1.48 7.06
C PRO A 86 14.99 -1.03 5.61
N GLY A 87 14.44 0.17 5.41
CA GLY A 87 14.34 0.81 4.09
C GLY A 87 15.59 1.63 3.77
N PRO A 88 16.07 1.66 2.51
CA PRO A 88 17.34 2.29 2.16
C PRO A 88 17.37 3.78 2.47
N ARG A 89 16.27 4.52 2.21
CA ARG A 89 16.17 5.95 2.54
C ARG A 89 16.43 6.22 4.02
N HIS A 90 15.73 5.50 4.88
CA HIS A 90 15.81 5.66 6.33
C HIS A 90 17.15 5.19 6.90
N VAL A 91 17.74 4.14 6.33
CA VAL A 91 19.09 3.69 6.69
C VAL A 91 20.13 4.75 6.34
N LEU A 92 20.01 5.41 5.18
CA LEU A 92 20.88 6.53 4.80
C LEU A 92 20.68 7.75 5.72
N ASP A 93 19.44 8.08 6.09
CA ASP A 93 19.14 9.16 7.05
C ASP A 93 19.74 8.89 8.45
N LEU A 94 19.88 7.61 8.82
CA LEU A 94 20.42 7.16 10.10
C LEU A 94 21.89 6.71 10.00
N ALA A 95 22.60 7.01 8.91
CA ALA A 95 23.91 6.41 8.61
C ALA A 95 24.92 6.57 9.77
N ASP A 96 25.01 7.77 10.36
CA ASP A 96 25.90 8.05 11.48
C ASP A 96 25.48 7.31 12.76
N GLN A 97 24.17 7.22 13.02
CA GLN A 97 23.63 6.57 14.21
C GLN A 97 23.75 5.04 14.15
N LEU A 98 23.77 4.49 12.93
CA LEU A 98 23.97 3.06 12.65
C LEU A 98 25.44 2.68 12.47
N ASP A 99 26.36 3.64 12.59
CA ASP A 99 27.80 3.46 12.33
C ASP A 99 28.05 2.75 10.98
N LEU A 100 27.35 3.19 9.92
CA LEU A 100 27.50 2.58 8.61
C LEU A 100 28.92 2.82 8.08
N SER A 101 29.61 1.72 7.76
CA SER A 101 30.90 1.83 7.07
C SER A 101 30.73 2.54 5.72
N PRO A 102 31.78 3.20 5.19
CA PRO A 102 31.72 3.83 3.86
C PRO A 102 31.25 2.86 2.76
N ASN A 103 31.63 1.58 2.85
CA ASN A 103 31.20 0.56 1.90
C ASN A 103 29.71 0.18 2.05
N GLN A 104 29.16 0.18 3.26
CA GLN A 104 27.72 -0.01 3.46
C GLN A 104 26.92 1.19 2.93
N GLN A 105 27.37 2.41 3.21
CA GLN A 105 26.72 3.62 2.69
C GLN A 105 26.65 3.62 1.17
N THR A 106 27.75 3.30 0.47
CA THR A 106 27.75 3.17 -0.99
C THR A 106 26.76 2.11 -1.49
N GLN A 107 26.76 0.92 -0.88
CA GLN A 107 25.85 -0.16 -1.30
C GLN A 107 24.37 0.18 -1.06
N VAL A 108 24.05 0.84 0.06
CA VAL A 108 22.67 1.28 0.36
C VAL A 108 22.25 2.42 -0.57
N GLN A 109 23.15 3.33 -0.92
CA GLN A 109 22.90 4.38 -1.92
C GLN A 109 22.61 3.76 -3.30
N ASP A 110 23.41 2.79 -3.74
CA ASP A 110 23.17 2.09 -5.01
C ASP A 110 21.81 1.37 -5.03
N ILE A 111 21.40 0.79 -3.89
CA ILE A 111 20.06 0.19 -3.73
C ILE A 111 18.98 1.27 -3.83
N PHE A 112 19.15 2.41 -3.17
CA PHE A 112 18.19 3.52 -3.18
C PHE A 112 18.01 4.10 -4.60
N ASP A 113 19.11 4.37 -5.29
CA ASP A 113 19.09 4.95 -6.64
C ASP A 113 18.42 4.00 -7.64
N ARG A 114 18.73 2.71 -7.55
CA ARG A 114 18.08 1.68 -8.38
C ARG A 114 16.60 1.54 -8.05
N TYR A 115 16.25 1.57 -6.77
CA TYR A 115 14.86 1.55 -6.33
C TYR A 115 14.08 2.71 -6.93
N LEU A 116 14.59 3.95 -6.88
CA LEU A 116 13.90 5.11 -7.48
C LEU A 116 13.74 4.95 -9.00
N ALA A 117 14.77 4.45 -9.68
CA ALA A 117 14.72 4.19 -11.12
C ALA A 117 13.68 3.13 -11.51
N ASP A 118 13.37 2.18 -10.62
CA ASP A 118 12.36 1.14 -10.82
C ASP A 118 10.95 1.61 -10.39
N ALA A 119 10.85 2.26 -9.22
CA ALA A 119 9.58 2.60 -8.57
C ALA A 119 8.85 3.77 -9.24
N ILE A 120 9.57 4.80 -9.70
CA ILE A 120 8.95 5.97 -10.34
C ILE A 120 8.19 5.55 -11.62
N PRO A 121 8.81 4.85 -12.60
CA PRO A 121 8.10 4.39 -13.78
C PRO A 121 6.99 3.37 -13.47
N ALA A 122 7.14 2.55 -12.43
CA ALA A 122 6.08 1.62 -12.00
C ALA A 122 4.87 2.38 -11.43
N GLY A 123 5.12 3.42 -10.62
CA GLY A 123 4.11 4.30 -10.06
C GLY A 123 3.32 5.04 -11.13
N GLU A 124 4.01 5.60 -12.14
CA GLU A 124 3.36 6.24 -13.29
C GLU A 124 2.43 5.29 -14.04
N ARG A 125 2.86 4.04 -14.30
CA ARG A 125 2.01 3.03 -14.95
C ARG A 125 0.79 2.67 -14.10
N TYR A 126 0.98 2.43 -12.81
CA TYR A 126 -0.11 2.14 -11.88
C TYR A 126 -1.14 3.27 -11.84
N LEU A 127 -0.70 4.52 -11.70
CA LEU A 127 -1.60 5.68 -11.67
C LEU A 127 -2.37 5.84 -12.98
N ALA A 128 -1.72 5.62 -14.13
CA ALA A 128 -2.40 5.66 -15.43
C ALA A 128 -3.49 4.58 -15.55
N ALA A 129 -3.22 3.35 -15.10
CA ALA A 129 -4.21 2.27 -15.11
C ALA A 129 -5.36 2.53 -14.12
N ALA A 130 -5.06 3.04 -12.92
CA ALA A 130 -6.07 3.43 -11.94
C ALA A 130 -6.96 4.57 -12.45
N GLN A 131 -6.39 5.53 -13.18
CA GLN A 131 -7.15 6.61 -13.82
C GLN A 131 -8.05 6.08 -14.93
N ALA A 132 -7.56 5.16 -15.78
CA ALA A 132 -8.39 4.55 -16.82
C ALA A 132 -9.59 3.80 -16.24
N LEU A 133 -9.39 3.05 -15.15
CA LEU A 133 -10.48 2.38 -14.43
C LEU A 133 -11.51 3.38 -13.87
N GLU A 134 -11.05 4.47 -13.23
CA GLU A 134 -11.93 5.52 -12.72
C GLU A 134 -12.73 6.20 -13.85
N GLU A 135 -12.10 6.48 -15.00
CA GLU A 135 -12.78 7.10 -16.15
C GLU A 135 -13.90 6.22 -16.70
N GLU A 136 -13.68 4.91 -16.84
CA GLU A 136 -14.70 3.98 -17.31
C GLU A 136 -15.83 3.76 -16.30
N LEU A 137 -15.51 3.70 -15.00
CA LEU A 137 -16.54 3.64 -13.96
C LEU A 137 -17.39 4.92 -13.94
N ARG A 138 -16.76 6.08 -14.15
CA ARG A 138 -17.44 7.39 -14.20
C ARG A 138 -18.34 7.55 -15.42
N SER A 139 -17.99 6.90 -16.54
CA SER A 139 -18.82 6.90 -17.75
C SER A 139 -20.17 6.20 -17.51
N GLY A 140 -20.21 5.24 -16.58
CA GLY A 140 -21.39 4.44 -16.24
C GLY A 140 -21.77 3.41 -17.30
N ALA A 141 -20.92 3.19 -18.31
CA ALA A 141 -21.17 2.29 -19.44
C ALA A 141 -20.27 1.05 -19.46
N ILE A 142 -19.40 0.89 -18.47
CA ILE A 142 -18.45 -0.23 -18.36
C ILE A 142 -19.19 -1.58 -18.26
N SER A 143 -18.75 -2.56 -19.06
CA SER A 143 -19.21 -3.95 -18.95
C SER A 143 -18.45 -4.73 -17.88
N GLU A 144 -18.98 -5.88 -17.47
CA GLU A 144 -18.29 -6.77 -16.51
C GLU A 144 -16.96 -7.31 -17.06
N GLU A 145 -16.87 -7.52 -18.37
CA GLU A 145 -15.64 -7.95 -19.06
C GLU A 145 -14.56 -6.86 -19.01
N GLU A 146 -14.89 -5.64 -19.44
CA GLU A 146 -13.98 -4.49 -19.39
C GLU A 146 -13.55 -4.17 -17.95
N LEU A 147 -14.47 -4.25 -16.98
CA LEU A 147 -14.16 -4.10 -15.57
C LEU A 147 -13.11 -5.13 -15.12
N SER A 148 -13.29 -6.40 -15.46
CA SER A 148 -12.34 -7.46 -15.10
C SER A 148 -10.95 -7.21 -15.70
N GLU A 149 -10.89 -6.74 -16.94
CA GLU A 149 -9.62 -6.43 -17.62
C GLU A 149 -8.88 -5.26 -16.94
N LEU A 150 -9.57 -4.14 -16.73
CA LEU A 150 -8.99 -2.94 -16.13
C LEU A 150 -8.54 -3.15 -14.69
N VAL A 151 -9.35 -3.87 -13.89
CA VAL A 151 -8.98 -4.22 -12.51
C VAL A 151 -7.78 -5.15 -12.49
N THR A 152 -7.70 -6.12 -13.40
CA THR A 152 -6.55 -7.04 -13.48
C THR A 152 -5.27 -6.28 -13.80
N GLU A 153 -5.30 -5.39 -14.79
CA GLU A 153 -4.15 -4.57 -15.18
C GLU A 153 -3.69 -3.65 -14.05
N ALA A 154 -4.61 -2.90 -13.45
CA ALA A 154 -4.29 -2.00 -12.34
C ALA A 154 -3.69 -2.76 -11.14
N SER A 155 -4.25 -3.94 -10.81
CA SER A 155 -3.76 -4.78 -9.71
C SER A 155 -2.38 -5.36 -10.00
N TRP A 156 -2.12 -5.75 -11.26
CA TRP A 156 -0.81 -6.23 -11.68
C TRP A 156 0.25 -5.14 -11.52
N LEU A 157 -0.03 -3.93 -12.02
CA LEU A 157 0.88 -2.79 -11.95
C LEU A 157 1.11 -2.30 -10.52
N GLU A 158 0.08 -2.30 -9.68
CA GLU A 158 0.24 -2.06 -8.23
C GLU A 158 1.18 -3.10 -7.60
N GLY A 159 1.02 -4.37 -7.96
CA GLY A 159 1.89 -5.45 -7.52
C GLY A 159 3.36 -5.26 -7.93
N GLU A 160 3.61 -4.78 -9.15
CA GLU A 160 4.97 -4.41 -9.60
C GLU A 160 5.56 -3.28 -8.74
N LEU A 161 4.78 -2.22 -8.50
CA LEU A 161 5.19 -1.10 -7.66
C LEU A 161 5.52 -1.58 -6.25
N VAL A 162 4.63 -2.30 -5.58
CA VAL A 162 4.85 -2.84 -4.22
C VAL A 162 6.07 -3.76 -4.19
N THR A 163 6.26 -4.60 -5.20
CA THR A 163 7.42 -5.50 -5.30
C THR A 163 8.74 -4.71 -5.34
N SER A 164 8.77 -3.57 -6.03
CA SER A 164 9.96 -2.70 -6.07
C SER A 164 10.34 -2.18 -4.67
N HIS A 165 9.35 -1.73 -3.89
CA HIS A 165 9.53 -1.30 -2.51
C HIS A 165 10.08 -2.43 -1.64
N LEU A 166 9.38 -3.58 -1.61
CA LEU A 166 9.76 -4.68 -0.72
C LEU A 166 11.12 -5.27 -1.09
N THR A 167 11.47 -5.29 -2.38
CA THR A 167 12.80 -5.71 -2.86
C THR A 167 13.89 -4.78 -2.34
N ALA A 168 13.66 -3.47 -2.31
CA ALA A 168 14.63 -2.50 -1.78
C ALA A 168 14.90 -2.73 -0.28
N HIS A 169 13.85 -3.04 0.50
CA HIS A 169 14.00 -3.40 1.91
C HIS A 169 14.78 -4.70 2.11
N LEU A 170 14.44 -5.76 1.36
CA LEU A 170 15.15 -7.04 1.44
C LEU A 170 16.65 -6.89 1.13
N ARG A 171 16.98 -6.11 0.10
CA ARG A 171 18.38 -5.85 -0.27
C ARG A 171 19.10 -5.02 0.77
N THR A 172 18.44 -4.01 1.33
CA THR A 172 19.02 -3.15 2.37
C THR A 172 19.33 -3.95 3.63
N ALA A 173 18.39 -4.77 4.09
CA ALA A 173 18.59 -5.65 5.24
C ALA A 173 19.79 -6.59 5.06
N ALA A 174 20.05 -7.07 3.84
CA ALA A 174 21.19 -7.94 3.55
C ALA A 174 22.57 -7.26 3.63
N ILE A 175 22.63 -5.91 3.66
CA ILE A 175 23.87 -5.14 3.79
C ILE A 175 24.22 -4.85 5.26
N LEU A 176 23.22 -4.85 6.14
CA LEU A 176 23.36 -4.46 7.54
C LEU A 176 23.70 -5.66 8.43
N THR A 177 24.39 -5.40 9.54
CA THR A 177 24.56 -6.42 10.58
C THR A 177 23.28 -6.58 11.41
N PRO A 178 23.09 -7.71 12.11
CA PRO A 178 21.98 -7.87 13.04
C PRO A 178 21.90 -6.75 14.09
N GLU A 179 23.04 -6.27 14.58
CA GLU A 179 23.12 -5.18 15.55
C GLU A 179 22.65 -3.84 14.95
N GLN A 180 23.00 -3.57 13.69
CA GLN A 180 22.53 -2.38 12.97
C GLN A 180 21.02 -2.45 12.70
N ILE A 181 20.48 -3.62 12.38
CA ILE A 181 19.03 -3.81 12.22
C ILE A 181 18.29 -3.58 13.54
N ALA A 182 18.81 -4.12 14.65
CA ALA A 182 18.24 -3.89 15.98
C ALA A 182 18.30 -2.40 16.38
N ALA A 183 19.43 -1.74 16.13
CA ALA A 183 19.56 -0.30 16.36
C ALA A 183 18.59 0.52 15.50
N TYR A 184 18.43 0.16 14.22
CA TYR A 184 17.45 0.78 13.33
C TYR A 184 16.03 0.64 13.87
N ASN A 185 15.63 -0.56 14.34
CA ASN A 185 14.28 -0.79 14.87
C ASN A 185 14.01 0.05 16.13
N GLN A 186 14.99 0.19 17.01
CA GLN A 186 14.88 1.09 18.18
C GLN A 186 14.76 2.56 17.77
N LEU A 187 15.60 3.02 16.83
CA LEU A 187 15.58 4.40 16.33
C LEU A 187 14.27 4.76 15.62
N ARG A 188 13.62 3.77 14.99
CA ARG A 188 12.32 3.92 14.32
C ARG A 188 11.12 3.72 15.26
N GLY A 189 11.34 3.27 16.49
CA GLY A 189 10.28 3.03 17.47
C GLY A 189 9.47 1.76 17.24
N TYR A 190 10.06 0.75 16.59
CA TYR A 190 9.44 -0.56 16.39
C TYR A 190 9.77 -1.56 17.51
N GLU A 191 10.78 -1.26 18.33
CA GLU A 191 11.21 -2.01 19.51
C GLU A 191 11.55 -1.08 20.69
#